data_AF-A0A2G2WNR7-F1
#
_entry.id   AF-A0A2G2WNR7-F1
#
_cell.length_a   1.000
_cell.length_b   1.000
_cell.length_c   1.000
_cell.angle_alpha   90.00
_cell.angle_beta   90.00
_cell.angle_gamma   90.00
#
_symmetry.space_group_name_H-M   'P 1'
#
loop_
_entity.id
_entity.type
_entity.pdbx_description
1 polymer ?
#
loop_
_entity_poly.entity_id
_entity_poly.type
_entity_poly.pdbx_seq_one_letter_code
_entity_poly.pdbx_strand_id
1 'polypeptide(L)'
;MAASNGSEYFDMDVEAQNETFGRRSNAESVAEDEHELMWAALEKLPTRKRTNMALVKRNADESEESVGRTDTVDVRKLDRNTRQLLVDRAMATSEQDNYKLLAGVKERLDSVGLEVPKIEVRYEDITLTANVNLGSRALPTLVNSVRDVVESILTKLMIVRPKKHSLTILNNVSGVVKPGRMTLLLGPPGSGKTSLLLALSGKLDSGLKKRGTITYNGHKLDEFCVQRTSAYISQTDNHIAELTVRETLDFAARCQGSSKGFADYIKDLDRLEKERSIRPNSEIDAYMKV
;
A
#
# COMPACT_ATOMS: atom_id res chain seq x y z
N MET A 1 6.05 -50.67 -4.44
CA MET A 1 7.41 -50.63 -5.02
C MET A 1 7.53 -49.29 -5.73
N ALA A 2 8.42 -48.36 -5.39
CA ALA A 2 9.55 -48.36 -4.48
C ALA A 2 9.50 -47.09 -3.62
N ALA A 3 9.89 -47.23 -2.36
CA ALA A 3 10.14 -46.13 -1.44
C ALA A 3 11.53 -45.54 -1.73
N SER A 4 11.68 -44.22 -1.58
CA SER A 4 12.98 -43.58 -1.41
C SER A 4 12.85 -42.50 -0.34
N ASN A 5 13.39 -42.82 0.83
CA ASN A 5 13.72 -41.88 1.90
C ASN A 5 14.88 -40.98 1.46
N GLY A 6 14.96 -39.76 2.01
CA GLY A 6 16.21 -39.00 1.96
C GLY A 6 16.06 -37.50 2.13
N SER A 7 15.99 -37.06 3.39
CA SER A 7 16.41 -35.76 3.93
C SER A 7 15.78 -34.48 3.37
N GLU A 8 14.85 -33.96 4.17
CA GLU A 8 14.60 -32.53 4.37
C GLU A 8 15.92 -31.80 4.67
N TYR A 9 16.24 -30.74 3.91
CA TYR A 9 17.21 -29.74 4.31
C TYR A 9 16.44 -28.65 5.08
N PHE A 10 16.31 -28.86 6.39
CA PHE A 10 16.23 -27.76 7.34
C PHE A 10 17.67 -27.39 7.67
N ASP A 11 18.17 -26.27 7.17
CA ASP A 11 19.30 -25.60 7.83
C ASP A 11 18.73 -24.98 9.11
N MET A 12 18.66 -25.82 10.15
CA MET A 12 18.81 -25.32 11.51
C MET A 12 20.24 -24.81 11.58
N ASP A 13 20.40 -23.49 11.60
CA ASP A 13 21.58 -22.86 12.20
C ASP A 13 21.65 -23.37 13.64
N VAL A 14 22.45 -24.42 13.82
CA VAL A 14 22.88 -24.87 15.13
C VAL A 14 23.63 -23.68 15.70
N GLU A 15 23.03 -23.03 16.69
CA GLU A 15 23.71 -22.18 17.65
C GLU A 15 24.84 -23.02 18.27
N ALA A 16 25.96 -23.08 17.56
CA ALA A 16 27.24 -23.32 18.15
C ALA A 16 27.45 -22.13 19.08
N GLN A 17 27.21 -22.39 20.37
CA GLN A 17 27.76 -21.63 21.48
C GLN A 17 29.29 -21.65 21.36
N ASN A 18 29.80 -20.89 20.39
CA ASN A 18 31.16 -20.43 20.37
C ASN A 18 31.06 -18.99 20.85
N GLU A 19 30.97 -18.84 22.18
CA GLU A 19 31.36 -17.61 22.87
C GLU A 19 32.84 -17.36 22.57
N THR A 20 33.07 -16.91 21.34
CA THR A 20 34.34 -16.41 20.90
C THR A 20 34.37 -15.02 21.49
N PHE A 21 35.02 -14.88 22.65
CA PHE A 21 35.41 -13.60 23.23
C PHE A 21 36.39 -12.91 22.27
N GLY A 22 35.89 -12.47 21.12
CA GLY A 22 36.55 -11.48 20.29
C GLY A 22 36.65 -10.23 21.16
N ARG A 23 37.86 -9.89 21.56
CA ARG A 23 38.12 -8.61 22.22
C ARG A 23 37.64 -7.53 21.27
N ARG A 24 36.51 -6.88 21.59
CA ARG A 24 35.97 -5.76 20.82
C ARG A 24 37.14 -4.82 20.49
N SER A 25 37.30 -4.51 19.20
CA SER A 25 38.35 -3.57 18.82
C SER A 25 38.02 -2.22 19.45
N ASN A 26 39.02 -1.46 19.90
CA ASN A 26 38.79 -0.11 20.43
C ASN A 26 38.04 0.78 19.41
N ALA A 27 38.19 0.51 18.11
CA ALA A 27 37.50 1.23 17.05
C ALA A 27 35.98 0.96 17.03
N GLU A 28 35.57 -0.29 17.26
CA GLU A 28 34.15 -0.68 17.30
C GLU A 28 33.44 -0.12 18.53
N SER A 29 34.08 -0.18 19.70
CA SER A 29 33.53 0.43 20.92
C SER A 29 33.40 1.95 20.80
N VAL A 30 34.41 2.62 20.21
CA VAL A 30 34.35 4.07 20.00
C VAL A 30 33.23 4.43 19.01
N ALA A 31 33.04 3.66 17.94
CA ALA A 31 31.96 3.89 16.99
C ALA A 31 30.57 3.69 17.61
N GLU A 32 30.40 2.70 18.49
CA GLU A 32 29.18 2.52 19.27
C GLU A 32 28.92 3.71 20.21
N ASP A 33 29.94 4.13 20.98
CA ASP A 33 29.84 5.29 21.88
C ASP A 33 29.47 6.58 21.11
N GLU A 34 30.09 6.82 19.95
CA GLU A 34 29.75 7.94 19.07
C GLU A 34 28.30 7.85 18.57
N HIS A 35 27.86 6.65 18.17
CA HIS A 35 26.49 6.41 17.74
C HIS A 35 25.48 6.66 18.86
N GLU A 36 25.78 6.26 20.10
CA GLU A 36 24.95 6.54 21.27
C GLU A 36 24.86 8.05 21.57
N LEU A 37 25.98 8.77 21.48
CA LEU A 37 26.01 10.22 21.64
C LEU A 37 25.17 10.92 20.57
N MET A 38 25.20 10.43 19.32
CA MET A 38 24.38 10.94 18.24
C MET A 38 22.88 10.72 18.49
N TRP A 39 22.47 9.55 18.96
CA TRP A 39 21.08 9.29 19.37
C TRP A 39 20.64 10.19 20.53
N ALA A 40 21.48 10.32 21.56
CA ALA A 40 21.20 11.21 22.69
C ALA A 40 21.07 12.68 22.26
N ALA A 41 21.84 13.11 21.26
CA ALA A 41 21.70 14.43 20.67
C ALA A 41 20.37 14.59 19.91
N LEU A 42 19.94 13.58 19.14
CA LEU A 42 18.66 13.58 18.42
C LEU A 42 17.46 13.60 19.36
N GLU A 43 17.49 12.85 20.47
CA GLU A 43 16.41 12.79 21.46
C GLU A 43 16.19 14.12 22.19
N LYS A 44 17.24 14.93 22.33
CA LYS A 44 17.21 16.28 22.90
C LYS A 44 16.65 17.34 21.95
N LEU A 45 16.53 17.03 20.65
CA LEU A 45 15.97 17.99 19.70
C LEU A 45 14.47 18.23 19.93
N PRO A 46 13.96 19.43 19.60
CA PRO A 46 12.52 19.67 19.53
C PRO A 46 11.84 18.71 18.55
N THR A 47 10.60 18.31 18.83
CA THR A 47 9.84 17.31 18.05
C THR A 47 9.89 17.56 16.55
N ARG A 48 9.70 18.80 16.11
CA ARG A 48 9.72 19.17 14.67
C ARG A 48 11.08 18.99 14.00
N LYS A 49 12.18 19.16 14.73
CA LYS A 49 13.54 18.94 14.19
C LYS A 49 13.84 17.44 14.13
N ARG A 50 13.45 16.70 15.16
CA ARG A 50 13.67 15.25 15.25
C ARG A 50 12.96 14.48 14.13
N THR A 51 11.73 14.83 13.79
CA THR A 51 10.99 14.19 12.69
C THR A 51 11.68 14.34 11.33
N ASN A 52 12.58 15.31 11.17
CA ASN A 52 13.27 15.56 9.91
C ASN A 52 14.73 15.12 9.93
N MET A 53 15.26 14.73 11.09
CA MET A 53 16.64 14.30 11.26
C MET A 53 16.69 12.77 11.37
N ALA A 54 17.64 12.16 10.69
CA ALA A 54 17.92 10.73 10.77
C ALA A 54 19.42 10.46 10.79
N LEU A 55 19.81 9.31 11.33
CA LEU A 55 21.19 8.83 11.25
C LEU A 55 21.37 8.04 9.95
N VAL A 56 22.39 8.41 9.18
CA VAL A 56 22.70 7.76 7.91
C VAL A 56 24.16 7.32 7.92
N LYS A 57 24.40 6.03 7.68
CA LYS A 57 25.74 5.51 7.43
C LYS A 57 26.23 5.97 6.06
N ARG A 58 27.36 6.65 5.96
CA ARG A 58 28.03 6.87 4.67
C ARG A 58 28.89 5.66 4.34
N ASN A 59 29.02 5.35 3.04
CA ASN A 59 30.06 4.42 2.62
C ASN A 59 31.41 5.12 2.80
N ALA A 60 32.41 4.35 3.22
CA ALA A 60 33.79 4.78 3.03
C ALA A 60 34.02 4.90 1.52
N ASP A 61 34.51 6.04 1.06
CA ASP A 61 35.13 6.09 -0.26
C ASP A 61 36.25 5.03 -0.28
N GLU A 62 36.44 4.32 -1.40
CA GLU A 62 37.34 3.16 -1.56
C GLU A 62 38.82 3.41 -1.20
N SER A 63 39.17 4.57 -0.64
CA SER A 63 40.53 4.99 -0.31
C SER A 63 40.89 4.97 1.17
N GLU A 64 39.96 4.80 2.12
CA GLU A 64 40.34 4.75 3.54
C GLU A 64 39.58 3.68 4.34
N GLU A 65 40.36 2.79 4.94
CA GLU A 65 40.00 1.73 5.88
C GLU A 65 39.46 2.34 7.20
N SER A 66 38.35 3.07 7.09
CA SER A 66 37.65 3.73 8.19
C SER A 66 36.25 3.13 8.33
N VAL A 67 35.95 2.70 9.55
CA VAL A 67 34.63 2.21 9.97
C VAL A 67 33.56 3.18 9.47
N GLY A 68 32.54 2.68 8.76
CA GLY A 68 31.52 3.48 8.09
C GLY A 68 30.95 4.58 8.98
N ARG A 69 31.28 5.83 8.65
CA ARG A 69 30.94 6.99 9.47
C ARG A 69 29.43 7.25 9.42
N THR A 70 28.79 7.31 10.59
CA THR A 70 27.38 7.67 10.71
C THR A 70 27.26 9.17 10.91
N ASP A 71 26.44 9.84 10.11
CA ASP A 71 26.19 11.27 10.24
C ASP A 71 24.70 11.53 10.50
N THR A 72 24.40 12.57 11.28
CA THR A 72 23.05 13.13 11.42
C THR A 72 22.73 13.98 10.18
N VAL A 73 21.68 13.63 9.44
CA VAL A 73 21.28 14.35 8.22
C VAL A 73 19.83 14.84 8.32
N ASP A 74 19.59 16.08 7.88
CA ASP A 74 18.25 16.61 7.66
C ASP A 74 17.70 16.05 6.34
N VAL A 75 16.74 15.14 6.46
CA VAL A 75 16.20 14.36 5.37
C VAL A 75 15.54 15.25 4.29
N ARG A 76 15.02 16.42 4.68
CA ARG A 76 14.41 17.38 3.74
C ARG A 76 15.42 18.08 2.85
N LYS A 77 16.68 18.14 3.30
CA LYS A 77 17.78 18.83 2.61
C LYS A 77 18.74 17.87 1.93
N LEU A 78 18.40 16.57 1.88
CA LEU A 78 19.17 15.59 1.12
C LEU A 78 19.22 15.97 -0.35
N ASP A 79 20.44 15.98 -0.89
CA ASP A 79 20.66 16.04 -2.34
C ASP A 79 20.08 14.80 -3.02
N ARG A 80 19.78 14.91 -4.31
CA ARG A 80 19.18 13.85 -5.13
C ARG A 80 20.00 12.57 -5.07
N ASN A 81 21.33 12.67 -5.14
CA ASN A 81 22.23 11.51 -5.13
C ASN A 81 22.18 10.79 -3.79
N THR A 82 22.25 11.53 -2.68
CA THR A 82 22.19 10.94 -1.33
C THR A 82 20.82 10.32 -1.04
N ARG A 83 19.73 10.96 -1.51
CA ARG A 83 18.38 10.38 -1.38
C ARG A 83 18.25 9.10 -2.19
N GLN A 84 18.79 9.07 -3.40
CA GLN A 84 18.79 7.87 -4.24
C GLN A 84 19.57 6.74 -3.56
N LEU A 85 20.77 7.03 -3.03
CA LEU A 85 21.54 6.03 -2.28
C LEU A 85 20.81 5.50 -1.04
N LEU A 86 20.06 6.35 -0.32
CA LEU A 86 19.23 5.91 0.82
C LEU A 86 18.12 4.97 0.38
N VAL A 87 17.42 5.32 -0.71
CA VAL A 87 16.37 4.47 -1.27
C VAL A 87 16.97 3.17 -1.79
N ASP A 88 18.07 3.23 -2.52
CA ASP A 88 18.75 2.07 -3.09
C ASP A 88 19.28 1.13 -1.99
N ARG A 89 19.77 1.67 -0.86
CA ARG A 89 20.16 0.86 0.29
C ARG A 89 18.96 0.23 0.99
N ALA A 90 17.89 0.99 1.18
CA ALA A 90 16.65 0.48 1.77
C ALA A 90 15.96 -0.56 0.87
N MET A 91 16.10 -0.43 -0.45
CA MET A 91 15.47 -1.26 -1.49
C MET A 91 16.45 -2.25 -2.14
N ALA A 92 17.59 -2.54 -1.51
CA ALA A 92 18.73 -3.24 -2.12
C ALA A 92 18.32 -4.38 -3.07
N THR A 93 18.35 -4.06 -4.36
CA THR A 93 18.27 -4.79 -5.64
C THR A 93 17.69 -6.22 -5.79
N SER A 94 17.12 -6.88 -4.78
CA SER A 94 16.55 -8.24 -4.90
C SER A 94 15.10 -8.35 -4.41
N GLU A 95 14.31 -9.25 -4.99
CA GLU A 95 12.89 -9.47 -4.62
C GLU A 95 12.71 -9.93 -3.15
N GLN A 96 13.71 -10.60 -2.57
CA GLN A 96 13.71 -11.02 -1.16
C GLN A 96 13.94 -9.86 -0.18
N ASP A 97 14.52 -8.74 -0.63
CA ASP A 97 14.89 -7.63 0.26
C ASP A 97 13.76 -6.61 0.46
N ASN A 98 12.78 -6.55 -0.44
CA ASN A 98 11.50 -5.86 -0.19
C ASN A 98 10.81 -6.39 1.08
N TYR A 99 10.92 -7.70 1.31
CA TYR A 99 10.40 -8.29 2.54
C TYR A 99 11.15 -7.76 3.77
N LYS A 100 12.49 -7.65 3.74
CA LYS A 100 13.27 -7.12 4.87
C LYS A 100 12.91 -5.67 5.18
N LEU A 101 12.77 -4.83 4.16
CA LEU A 101 12.33 -3.45 4.35
C LEU A 101 10.94 -3.39 5.00
N LEU A 102 9.97 -4.11 4.43
CA LEU A 102 8.59 -4.12 4.94
C LEU A 102 8.48 -4.76 6.32
N ALA A 103 9.29 -5.80 6.59
CA ALA A 103 9.38 -6.44 7.89
C ALA A 103 10.00 -5.50 8.92
N GLY A 104 11.07 -4.76 8.58
CA GLY A 104 11.68 -3.77 9.46
C GLY A 104 10.76 -2.57 9.76
N VAL A 105 10.00 -2.10 8.75
CA VAL A 105 8.95 -1.10 8.97
C VAL A 105 7.89 -1.65 9.91
N LYS A 106 7.43 -2.88 9.69
CA LYS A 106 6.43 -3.53 10.56
C LYS A 106 6.95 -3.71 11.99
N GLU A 107 8.17 -4.22 12.16
CA GLU A 107 8.80 -4.42 13.46
C GLU A 107 8.91 -3.11 14.23
N ARG A 108 9.30 -2.02 13.55
CA ARG A 108 9.32 -0.68 14.12
C ARG A 108 7.94 -0.28 14.66
N LEU A 109 6.89 -0.47 13.88
CA LEU A 109 5.51 -0.15 14.30
C LEU A 109 5.03 -1.04 15.46
N ASP A 110 5.29 -2.34 15.38
CA ASP A 110 4.89 -3.33 16.39
C ASP A 110 5.62 -3.07 17.72
N SER A 111 6.88 -2.61 17.69
CA SER A 111 7.67 -2.28 18.89
C SER A 111 7.02 -1.21 19.76
N VAL A 112 6.35 -0.23 19.14
CA VAL A 112 5.59 0.81 19.84
C VAL A 112 4.11 0.46 20.02
N GLY A 113 3.68 -0.72 19.59
CA GLY A 113 2.29 -1.18 19.66
C GLY A 113 1.34 -0.44 18.72
N LEU A 114 1.86 0.14 17.62
CA LEU A 114 1.03 0.72 16.57
C LEU A 114 0.54 -0.39 15.62
N GLU A 115 -0.68 -0.86 15.84
CA GLU A 115 -1.27 -1.83 14.92
C GLU A 115 -1.70 -1.17 13.60
N VAL A 116 -1.31 -1.79 12.48
CA VAL A 116 -1.80 -1.40 11.16
C VAL A 116 -3.31 -1.69 11.08
N PRO A 117 -4.14 -0.73 10.64
CA PRO A 117 -5.59 -0.92 10.54
C PRO A 117 -5.95 -2.13 9.68
N LYS A 118 -6.73 -3.06 10.25
CA LYS A 118 -7.20 -4.27 9.58
C LYS A 118 -8.60 -4.03 9.02
N ILE A 119 -8.79 -4.33 7.74
CA ILE A 119 -10.07 -4.14 7.05
C ILE A 119 -10.62 -5.52 6.65
N GLU A 120 -11.77 -5.88 7.20
CA GLU A 120 -12.60 -6.99 6.74
C GLU A 120 -13.72 -6.44 5.85
N VAL A 121 -13.87 -7.03 4.66
CA VAL A 121 -14.97 -6.69 3.74
C VAL A 121 -15.94 -7.87 3.70
N ARG A 122 -17.18 -7.64 4.12
CA ARG A 122 -18.26 -8.64 4.09
C ARG A 122 -19.33 -8.23 3.09
N TYR A 123 -19.78 -9.17 2.29
CA TYR A 123 -20.83 -8.96 1.32
C TYR A 123 -21.87 -10.07 1.40
N GLU A 124 -23.15 -9.69 1.38
CA GLU A 124 -24.28 -10.59 1.59
C GLU A 124 -25.35 -10.34 0.53
N ASP A 125 -25.77 -11.42 -0.11
CA ASP A 125 -26.86 -11.53 -1.09
C ASP A 125 -26.72 -10.51 -2.24
N ILE A 126 -25.47 -10.30 -2.70
CA ILE A 126 -25.17 -9.33 -3.74
C ILE A 126 -25.77 -9.80 -5.06
N THR A 127 -26.69 -8.97 -5.58
CA THR A 127 -27.27 -9.14 -6.90
C THR A 127 -27.09 -7.87 -7.71
N LEU A 128 -26.44 -7.98 -8.87
CA LEU A 128 -26.21 -6.87 -9.77
C LEU A 128 -27.00 -7.09 -11.05
N THR A 129 -27.85 -6.12 -11.42
CA THR A 129 -28.59 -6.15 -12.68
C THR A 129 -28.30 -4.91 -13.52
N ALA A 130 -28.08 -5.12 -14.81
CA ALA A 130 -27.95 -4.07 -15.82
C ALA A 130 -29.23 -4.01 -16.65
N ASN A 131 -29.73 -2.81 -16.92
CA ASN A 131 -30.79 -2.65 -17.92
C ASN A 131 -30.13 -2.45 -19.28
N VAL A 132 -30.28 -3.41 -20.17
CA VAL A 132 -29.68 -3.42 -21.50
C VAL A 132 -30.77 -3.27 -22.55
N ASN A 133 -30.46 -2.50 -23.59
CA ASN A 133 -31.30 -2.39 -24.79
C ASN A 133 -30.86 -3.50 -25.76
N LEU A 134 -31.74 -4.46 -26.09
CA LEU A 134 -31.43 -5.54 -27.03
C LEU A 134 -31.56 -5.07 -28.50
N GLY A 135 -30.79 -5.67 -29.41
CA GLY A 135 -30.88 -5.46 -30.87
C GLY A 135 -29.73 -4.62 -31.46
N SER A 136 -29.98 -3.91 -32.57
CA SER A 136 -29.02 -2.98 -33.24
C SER A 136 -28.57 -1.78 -32.38
N ARG A 137 -28.98 -1.78 -31.10
CA ARG A 137 -28.73 -0.78 -30.06
C ARG A 137 -27.66 -1.20 -29.04
N ALA A 138 -27.04 -2.37 -29.21
CA ALA A 138 -26.02 -2.87 -28.27
C ALA A 138 -24.74 -2.01 -28.24
N LEU A 139 -24.49 -1.21 -29.28
CA LEU A 139 -23.35 -0.29 -29.36
C LEU A 139 -23.85 1.17 -29.43
N PRO A 140 -23.31 2.09 -28.60
CA PRO A 140 -23.62 3.51 -28.68
C PRO A 140 -22.94 4.10 -29.92
N THR A 141 -23.59 3.98 -31.07
CA THR A 141 -23.23 4.74 -32.26
C THR A 141 -23.86 6.13 -32.19
N LEU A 142 -23.28 7.10 -32.90
CA LEU A 142 -23.83 8.47 -32.98
C LEU A 142 -25.30 8.46 -33.44
N VAL A 143 -25.64 7.59 -34.40
CA VAL A 143 -27.00 7.42 -34.90
C VAL A 143 -27.94 6.85 -33.82
N ASN A 144 -27.48 5.88 -33.04
CA ASN A 144 -28.26 5.34 -31.93
C ASN A 144 -28.47 6.38 -30.84
N SER A 145 -27.47 7.24 -30.57
CA SER A 145 -27.59 8.31 -29.58
C SER A 145 -28.62 9.38 -29.97
N VAL A 146 -28.62 9.83 -31.24
CA VAL A 146 -29.64 10.77 -31.75
C VAL A 146 -31.03 10.14 -31.68
N ARG A 147 -31.15 8.85 -32.03
CA ARG A 147 -32.41 8.12 -31.95
C ARG A 147 -32.92 7.99 -30.51
N ASP A 148 -32.03 7.76 -29.55
CA ASP A 148 -32.36 7.66 -28.13
C ASP A 148 -32.82 9.01 -27.55
N VAL A 149 -32.29 10.13 -28.04
CA VAL A 149 -32.77 11.49 -27.68
C VAL A 149 -34.19 11.72 -28.21
N VAL A 150 -34.45 11.42 -29.48
CA VAL A 150 -35.77 11.55 -30.10
C VAL A 150 -36.79 10.65 -29.39
N GLU A 151 -36.42 9.41 -29.09
CA GLU A 151 -37.29 8.48 -28.37
C GLU A 151 -37.51 8.91 -26.90
N SER A 152 -36.53 9.54 -26.25
CA SER A 152 -36.70 10.12 -24.91
C SER A 152 -37.72 11.26 -24.90
N ILE A 153 -37.77 12.08 -25.96
CA ILE A 153 -38.78 13.12 -26.15
C ILE A 153 -40.16 12.48 -26.38
N LEU A 154 -40.24 11.48 -27.26
CA LEU A 154 -41.49 10.74 -27.52
C LEU A 154 -42.00 9.97 -26.30
N THR A 155 -41.10 9.46 -25.46
CA THR A 155 -41.42 8.79 -24.20
C THR A 155 -41.95 9.80 -23.16
N LYS A 156 -41.36 11.00 -23.08
CA LYS A 156 -41.89 12.11 -22.26
C LYS A 156 -43.29 12.55 -22.71
N LEU A 157 -43.57 12.46 -24.01
CA LEU A 157 -44.89 12.72 -24.58
C LEU A 157 -45.86 11.53 -24.44
N MET A 158 -45.49 10.46 -23.71
CA MET A 158 -46.27 9.22 -23.51
C MET A 158 -46.60 8.42 -24.79
N ILE A 159 -45.92 8.67 -25.91
CA ILE A 159 -46.21 8.02 -27.20
C ILE A 159 -45.57 6.62 -27.30
N VAL A 160 -44.41 6.41 -26.68
CA VAL A 160 -43.64 5.16 -26.80
C VAL A 160 -43.14 4.71 -25.43
N ARG A 161 -43.15 3.40 -25.15
CA ARG A 161 -42.51 2.80 -23.98
C ARG A 161 -41.26 2.03 -24.40
N PRO A 162 -40.06 2.40 -23.94
CA PRO A 162 -38.85 1.69 -24.30
C PRO A 162 -38.83 0.30 -23.65
N LYS A 163 -38.67 -0.75 -24.48
CA LYS A 163 -38.44 -2.13 -23.99
C LYS A 163 -37.01 -2.26 -23.49
N LYS A 164 -36.83 -2.20 -22.17
CA LYS A 164 -35.55 -2.49 -21.50
C LYS A 164 -35.56 -3.94 -21.02
N HIS A 165 -34.48 -4.68 -21.26
CA HIS A 165 -34.29 -6.01 -20.68
C HIS A 165 -33.31 -5.93 -19.51
N SER A 166 -33.64 -6.56 -18.40
CA SER A 166 -32.72 -6.66 -17.25
C SER A 166 -31.83 -7.89 -17.42
N LEU A 167 -30.53 -7.66 -17.59
CA LEU A 167 -29.50 -8.71 -17.52
C LEU A 167 -28.99 -8.80 -16.09
N THR A 168 -29.00 -10.00 -15.51
CA THR A 168 -28.38 -10.25 -14.20
C THR A 168 -26.91 -10.60 -14.39
N ILE A 169 -26.01 -9.82 -13.79
CA ILE A 169 -24.55 -10.01 -13.85
C ILE A 169 -24.07 -10.86 -12.68
N LEU A 170 -24.49 -10.50 -11.45
CA LEU A 170 -24.24 -11.27 -10.23
C LEU A 170 -25.58 -11.68 -9.65
N ASN A 171 -25.67 -12.91 -9.15
CA ASN A 171 -26.92 -13.45 -8.60
C ASN A 171 -26.67 -14.06 -7.21
N ASN A 172 -27.17 -13.40 -6.17
CA ASN A 172 -27.13 -13.85 -4.78
C ASN A 172 -25.73 -14.31 -4.28
N VAL A 173 -24.74 -13.43 -4.42
CA VAL A 173 -23.35 -13.74 -4.06
C VAL A 173 -23.02 -13.23 -2.66
N SER A 174 -22.48 -14.10 -1.81
CA SER A 174 -22.14 -13.80 -0.41
C SER A 174 -20.74 -14.29 -0.05
N GLY A 175 -20.04 -13.59 0.84
CA GLY A 175 -18.68 -13.95 1.24
C GLY A 175 -17.97 -12.89 2.08
N VAL A 176 -16.73 -13.19 2.45
CA VAL A 176 -15.89 -12.34 3.32
C VAL A 176 -14.46 -12.31 2.79
N VAL A 177 -13.90 -11.11 2.65
CA VAL A 177 -12.47 -10.87 2.41
C VAL A 177 -11.82 -10.51 3.75
N LYS A 178 -10.94 -11.39 4.23
CA LYS A 178 -10.27 -11.22 5.52
C LYS A 178 -8.98 -10.41 5.38
N PRO A 179 -8.63 -9.56 6.37
CA PRO A 179 -7.37 -8.85 6.39
C PRO A 179 -6.18 -9.82 6.44
N GLY A 180 -5.05 -9.42 5.84
CA GLY A 180 -3.81 -10.20 5.85
C GLY A 180 -3.83 -11.46 4.97
N ARG A 181 -4.81 -11.61 4.07
CA ARG A 181 -4.89 -12.73 3.13
C ARG A 181 -5.05 -12.24 1.70
N MET A 182 -4.32 -12.88 0.78
CA MET A 182 -4.55 -12.71 -0.64
C MET A 182 -5.71 -13.61 -1.08
N THR A 183 -6.77 -13.01 -1.62
CA THR A 183 -7.94 -13.75 -2.13
C THR A 183 -7.92 -13.73 -3.66
N LEU A 184 -7.80 -14.89 -4.29
CA LEU A 184 -7.80 -15.04 -5.74
C LEU A 184 -9.21 -15.34 -6.26
N LEU A 185 -9.76 -14.45 -7.10
CA LEU A 185 -11.08 -14.62 -7.73
C LEU A 185 -10.94 -15.18 -9.15
N LEU A 186 -11.31 -16.43 -9.36
CA LEU A 186 -11.25 -17.12 -10.65
C LEU A 186 -12.64 -17.29 -11.27
N GLY A 187 -12.69 -17.27 -12.60
CA GLY A 187 -13.92 -17.51 -13.35
C GLY A 187 -13.74 -17.22 -14.85
N PRO A 188 -14.56 -17.82 -15.73
CA PRO A 188 -14.46 -17.62 -17.17
C PRO A 188 -14.76 -16.16 -17.57
N PRO A 189 -14.37 -15.72 -18.78
CA PRO A 189 -14.77 -14.40 -19.29
C PRO A 189 -16.30 -14.19 -19.19
N GLY A 190 -16.72 -12.98 -18.80
CA GLY A 190 -18.14 -12.66 -18.61
C GLY A 190 -18.76 -13.11 -17.29
N SER A 191 -18.05 -13.82 -16.42
CA SER A 191 -18.59 -14.31 -15.13
C SER A 191 -18.84 -13.24 -14.05
N GLY A 192 -18.70 -11.95 -14.37
CA GLY A 192 -18.97 -10.85 -13.43
C GLY A 192 -17.86 -10.52 -12.42
N LYS A 193 -16.64 -11.06 -12.57
CA LYS A 193 -15.48 -10.80 -11.67
C LYS A 193 -15.20 -9.31 -11.49
N THR A 194 -15.05 -8.60 -12.60
CA THR A 194 -14.80 -7.15 -12.61
C THR A 194 -15.94 -6.39 -11.93
N SER A 195 -17.19 -6.78 -12.19
CA SER A 195 -18.36 -6.19 -11.56
C SER A 195 -18.40 -6.42 -10.04
N LEU A 196 -17.96 -7.59 -9.57
CA LEU A 196 -17.83 -7.87 -8.14
C LEU A 196 -16.74 -7.00 -7.50
N LEU A 197 -15.55 -6.91 -8.10
CA LEU A 197 -14.46 -6.07 -7.59
C LEU A 197 -14.81 -4.58 -7.56
N LEU A 198 -15.50 -4.08 -8.59
CA LEU A 198 -16.01 -2.71 -8.64
C LEU A 198 -17.10 -2.46 -7.58
N ALA A 199 -17.98 -3.43 -7.34
CA ALA A 199 -19.00 -3.34 -6.29
C ALA A 199 -18.39 -3.29 -4.89
N LEU A 200 -17.39 -4.15 -4.62
CA LEU A 200 -16.69 -4.17 -3.33
C LEU A 200 -15.95 -2.86 -3.10
N SER A 201 -15.21 -2.35 -4.08
CA SER A 201 -14.43 -1.10 -3.98
C SER A 201 -15.26 0.20 -4.00
N GLY A 202 -16.59 0.11 -4.06
CA GLY A 202 -17.46 1.30 -4.12
C GLY A 202 -17.29 2.12 -5.41
N LYS A 203 -16.88 1.49 -6.51
CA LYS A 203 -16.73 2.09 -7.85
C LYS A 203 -17.71 1.50 -8.87
N LEU A 204 -18.85 0.99 -8.40
CA LEU A 204 -19.88 0.45 -9.28
C LEU A 204 -20.52 1.57 -10.11
N ASP A 205 -20.75 1.32 -11.40
CA ASP A 205 -21.44 2.25 -12.29
C ASP A 205 -22.86 2.55 -11.79
N SER A 206 -23.28 3.82 -11.85
CA SER A 206 -24.59 4.27 -11.37
C SER A 206 -25.78 3.72 -12.19
N GLY A 207 -25.53 3.24 -13.41
CA GLY A 207 -26.51 2.56 -14.26
C GLY A 207 -26.82 1.12 -13.82
N LEU A 208 -26.02 0.54 -12.92
CA LEU A 208 -26.22 -0.81 -12.39
C LEU A 208 -27.10 -0.78 -11.14
N LYS A 209 -28.13 -1.63 -11.13
CA LYS A 209 -28.97 -1.83 -9.94
C LYS A 209 -28.30 -2.86 -9.03
N LYS A 210 -27.86 -2.41 -7.87
CA LYS A 210 -27.31 -3.25 -6.80
C LYS A 210 -28.39 -3.60 -5.78
N ARG A 211 -28.47 -4.88 -5.41
CA ARG A 211 -29.14 -5.37 -4.19
C ARG A 211 -28.14 -6.11 -3.31
N GLY A 212 -28.50 -6.30 -2.03
CA GLY A 212 -27.63 -6.88 -1.01
C GLY A 212 -26.76 -5.84 -0.31
N THR A 213 -26.01 -6.28 0.69
CA THR A 213 -25.27 -5.40 1.60
C THR A 213 -23.77 -5.65 1.47
N ILE A 214 -22.97 -4.58 1.45
CA ILE A 214 -21.51 -4.65 1.54
C ILE A 214 -21.10 -3.80 2.74
N THR A 215 -20.29 -4.36 3.63
CA THR A 215 -19.80 -3.71 4.83
C THR A 215 -18.29 -3.82 4.95
N TYR A 216 -17.67 -2.77 5.50
CA TYR A 216 -16.27 -2.68 5.85
C TYR A 216 -16.19 -2.59 7.38
N ASN A 217 -15.71 -3.63 8.05
CA ASN A 217 -15.72 -3.72 9.52
C ASN A 217 -17.11 -3.42 10.14
N GLY A 218 -18.19 -3.82 9.47
CA GLY A 218 -19.57 -3.56 9.89
C GLY A 218 -20.19 -2.24 9.39
N HIS A 219 -19.38 -1.31 8.87
CA HIS A 219 -19.86 -0.05 8.31
C HIS A 219 -20.31 -0.19 6.86
N LYS A 220 -21.47 0.36 6.50
CA LYS A 220 -21.94 0.36 5.12
C LYS A 220 -21.16 1.33 4.24
N LEU A 221 -21.25 1.14 2.92
CA LEU A 221 -20.52 1.95 1.93
C LEU A 221 -20.92 3.43 1.93
N ASP A 222 -22.10 3.78 2.43
CA ASP A 222 -22.64 5.14 2.51
C ASP A 222 -22.27 5.87 3.81
N GLU A 223 -21.72 5.16 4.80
CA GLU A 223 -21.32 5.74 6.10
C GLU A 223 -19.96 6.46 6.04
N PHE A 224 -19.13 6.14 5.04
CA PHE A 224 -17.79 6.70 4.91
C PHE A 224 -17.31 6.68 3.45
N CYS A 225 -16.20 7.37 3.18
CA CYS A 225 -15.59 7.37 1.85
C CYS A 225 -14.76 6.09 1.63
N VAL A 226 -15.42 5.05 1.11
CA VAL A 226 -14.81 3.73 0.80
C VAL A 226 -13.57 3.85 -0.08
N GLN A 227 -13.54 4.83 -1.00
CA GLN A 227 -12.44 5.03 -1.92
C GLN A 227 -11.13 5.48 -1.24
N ARG A 228 -11.19 5.91 0.03
CA ARG A 228 -10.00 6.16 0.86
C ARG A 228 -9.46 4.90 1.53
N THR A 229 -10.27 3.85 1.60
CA THR A 229 -9.96 2.59 2.30
C THR A 229 -9.70 1.44 1.31
N SER A 230 -10.31 1.51 0.12
CA SER A 230 -10.22 0.50 -0.92
C SER A 230 -9.82 1.13 -2.25
N ALA A 231 -8.79 0.57 -2.88
CA ALA A 231 -8.39 0.92 -4.23
C ALA A 231 -8.77 -0.20 -5.21
N TYR A 232 -9.24 0.19 -6.39
CA TYR A 232 -9.43 -0.71 -7.53
C TYR A 232 -8.44 -0.32 -8.61
N ILE A 233 -7.63 -1.29 -9.04
CA ILE A 233 -6.66 -1.17 -10.13
C ILE A 233 -7.29 -1.80 -11.37
N SER A 234 -7.49 -1.00 -12.41
CA SER A 234 -8.08 -1.45 -13.67
C SER A 234 -7.08 -2.22 -14.53
N GLN A 235 -7.60 -2.94 -15.52
CA GLN A 235 -6.78 -3.61 -16.53
C GLN A 235 -6.02 -2.61 -17.43
N THR A 236 -6.59 -1.42 -17.63
CA THR A 236 -5.97 -0.32 -18.36
C THR A 236 -5.37 0.68 -17.39
N ASP A 237 -4.15 1.10 -17.66
CA ASP A 237 -3.52 2.20 -16.95
C ASP A 237 -4.12 3.53 -17.40
N ASN A 238 -4.43 4.40 -16.44
CA ASN A 238 -4.95 5.74 -16.71
C ASN A 238 -3.99 6.77 -16.11
N HIS A 239 -2.99 7.14 -16.90
CA HIS A 239 -1.95 8.11 -16.53
C HIS A 239 -1.83 9.18 -17.62
N ILE A 240 -1.36 10.37 -17.22
CA ILE A 240 -1.03 11.46 -18.14
C ILE A 240 0.27 11.08 -18.84
N ALA A 241 0.23 10.90 -20.16
CA ALA A 241 1.35 10.34 -20.93
C ALA A 241 2.59 11.25 -20.94
N GLU A 242 2.40 12.54 -20.70
CA GLU A 242 3.45 13.55 -20.66
C GLU A 242 4.21 13.59 -19.33
N LEU A 243 3.68 12.95 -18.28
CA LEU A 243 4.32 12.94 -16.96
C LEU A 243 5.27 11.76 -16.82
N THR A 244 6.43 12.00 -16.22
CA THR A 244 7.31 10.93 -15.75
C THR A 244 6.66 10.16 -14.59
N VAL A 245 7.19 8.97 -14.29
CA VAL A 245 6.72 8.15 -13.15
C VAL A 245 6.78 8.93 -11.83
N ARG A 246 7.87 9.68 -11.61
CA ARG A 246 8.04 10.54 -10.42
C ARG A 246 6.95 11.60 -10.35
N GLU A 247 6.72 12.33 -11.43
CA GLU A 247 5.70 13.39 -11.46
C GLU A 247 4.29 12.83 -11.27
N THR A 248 4.02 11.64 -11.83
CA THR A 248 2.73 10.94 -11.65
C THR A 248 2.49 10.57 -10.19
N LEU A 249 3.49 10.00 -9.51
CA LEU A 249 3.39 9.66 -8.09
C LEU A 249 3.31 10.91 -7.20
N ASP A 250 4.08 11.95 -7.49
CA ASP A 250 4.02 13.23 -6.77
C ASP A 250 2.65 13.90 -6.93
N PHE A 251 2.08 13.88 -8.14
CA PHE A 251 0.74 14.38 -8.41
C PHE A 251 -0.31 13.58 -7.62
N ALA A 252 -0.25 12.26 -7.66
CA ALA A 252 -1.16 11.39 -6.92
C ALA A 252 -1.08 11.62 -5.39
N ALA A 253 0.14 11.73 -4.84
CA ALA A 253 0.37 11.99 -3.42
C ALA A 253 -0.24 13.32 -2.97
N ARG A 254 -0.09 14.38 -3.79
CA ARG A 254 -0.70 15.70 -3.53
C ARG A 254 -2.22 15.65 -3.56
N CYS A 255 -2.83 14.94 -4.52
CA CYS A 255 -4.28 14.79 -4.61
C CYS A 255 -4.88 13.97 -3.46
N GLN A 256 -4.16 12.95 -2.99
CA GLN A 256 -4.60 12.11 -1.86
C GLN A 256 -4.33 12.76 -0.50
N GLY A 257 -3.50 13.80 -0.45
CA GLY A 257 -3.08 14.44 0.81
C GLY A 257 -2.22 13.52 1.69
N SER A 258 -1.57 12.52 1.09
CA SER A 258 -0.83 11.48 1.81
C SER A 258 0.32 12.05 2.63
N SER A 259 0.99 13.10 2.14
CA SER A 259 2.14 13.71 2.83
C SER A 259 1.81 14.25 4.22
N LYS A 260 0.61 14.81 4.43
CA LYS A 260 0.23 15.35 5.74
C LYS A 260 -0.15 14.23 6.71
N GLY A 261 -1.00 13.29 6.26
CA GLY A 261 -1.42 12.17 7.10
C GLY A 261 -0.24 11.28 7.50
N PHE A 262 0.68 11.02 6.58
CA PHE A 262 1.89 10.27 6.87
C PHE A 262 2.84 11.03 7.81
N ALA A 263 3.03 12.35 7.63
CA ALA A 263 3.85 13.14 8.54
C ALA A 263 3.29 13.18 9.98
N ASP A 264 1.98 13.28 10.14
CA ASP A 264 1.32 13.21 11.45
C ASP A 264 1.49 11.81 12.07
N TYR A 265 1.36 10.75 11.26
CA TYR A 265 1.61 9.37 11.68
C TYR A 265 3.05 9.13 12.14
N ILE A 266 4.04 9.60 11.38
CA ILE A 266 5.46 9.53 11.76
C ILE A 266 5.71 10.30 13.05
N LYS A 267 5.10 11.47 13.24
CA LYS A 267 5.22 12.25 14.48
C LYS A 267 4.68 11.49 15.70
N ASP A 268 3.57 10.78 15.55
CA ASP A 268 3.02 9.94 16.62
C ASP A 268 3.90 8.73 16.93
N LEU A 269 4.45 8.07 15.91
CA LEU A 269 5.45 7.01 16.05
C LEU A 269 6.67 7.52 16.86
N ASP A 270 7.27 8.62 16.41
CA ASP A 270 8.40 9.30 17.06
C ASP A 270 8.13 9.64 18.55
N ARG A 271 6.88 9.99 18.87
CA ARG A 271 6.45 10.31 20.24
C ARG A 271 6.39 9.04 21.09
N LEU A 272 5.77 7.97 20.59
CA LEU A 272 5.64 6.70 21.30
C LEU A 272 7.01 6.02 21.49
N GLU A 273 7.90 6.10 20.51
CA GLU A 273 9.29 5.62 20.62
C GLU A 273 10.00 6.27 21.81
N LYS A 274 9.83 7.59 21.98
CA LYS A 274 10.41 8.33 23.12
C LYS A 274 9.77 7.96 24.45
N GLU A 275 8.45 7.87 24.52
CA GLU A 275 7.73 7.50 25.75
C GLU A 275 8.15 6.12 26.24
N ARG A 276 8.48 5.20 25.33
CA ARG A 276 8.89 3.82 25.64
C ARG A 276 10.41 3.61 25.66
N SER A 277 11.19 4.66 25.37
CA SER A 277 12.66 4.58 25.25
C SER A 277 13.13 3.51 24.26
N ILE A 278 12.41 3.37 23.14
CA ILE A 278 12.74 2.46 22.05
C ILE A 278 13.46 3.24 20.96
N ARG A 279 14.56 2.70 20.44
CA ARG A 279 15.31 3.29 19.33
C ARG A 279 15.05 2.50 18.04
N PRO A 280 14.61 3.15 16.95
CA PRO A 280 14.39 2.47 15.69
C PRO A 280 15.71 2.16 14.97
N ASN A 281 15.67 1.21 14.05
CA ASN A 281 16.77 0.99 13.11
C ASN A 281 17.00 2.28 12.29
N SER A 282 18.25 2.76 12.24
CA SER A 282 18.63 4.02 11.59
C SER A 282 18.26 4.08 10.11
N GLU A 283 18.36 2.96 9.38
CA GLU A 283 18.08 2.92 7.94
C GLU A 283 16.58 2.95 7.64
N ILE A 284 15.80 2.20 8.42
CA ILE A 284 14.34 2.24 8.36
C ILE A 284 13.82 3.62 8.78
N ASP A 285 14.45 4.24 9.80
CA ASP A 285 14.11 5.58 10.23
C ASP A 285 14.40 6.64 9.17
N ALA A 286 15.59 6.59 8.57
CA ALA A 286 15.94 7.47 7.47
C ALA A 286 14.96 7.30 6.30
N TYR A 287 14.66 6.06 5.90
CA TYR A 287 13.74 5.77 4.80
C TYR A 287 12.31 6.31 5.05
N MET A 288 11.75 6.08 6.24
CA MET A 288 10.39 6.53 6.56
C MET A 288 10.25 8.05 6.71
N LYS A 289 11.36 8.79 6.83
CA LYS A 289 11.37 10.26 6.94
C LYS A 289 11.61 10.97 5.60
N VAL A 290 11.99 10.23 4.54
CA VAL A 290 12.22 10.75 3.16
C VAL A 290 10.90 11.09 2.49
#